data_AF-A0A973PNX1-F1
#
_entry.id   AF-A0A973PNX1-F1
#
_cell.length_a   1.000
_cell.length_b   1.000
_cell.length_c   1.000
_cell.angle_alpha   90.00
_cell.angle_beta   90.00
_cell.angle_gamma   90.00
#
_symmetry.space_group_name_H-M   'P 1'
#
loop_
_entity.id
_entity.type
_entity.pdbx_description
1 polymer ?
#
loop_
_entity_poly.entity_id
_entity_poly.type
_entity_poly.pdbx_seq_one_letter_code
_entity_poly.pdbx_strand_id
1 'polypeptide(L)' 'MRSVRIGVDTGGTFTDVVAVDEQTGEIVTTKTPS' A
#
# COMPACT_ATOMS: atom_id res chain seq x y z
N MET A 1 -4.64 -16.81 9.88
CA MET A 1 -3.41 -16.34 9.22
C MET A 1 -3.58 -14.85 9.00
N ARG A 2 -2.59 -14.03 9.38
CA ARG A 2 -2.63 -12.59 9.07
C ARG A 2 -2.27 -12.42 7.60
N SER A 3 -3.06 -11.65 6.86
CA SER A 3 -2.88 -11.41 5.42
C SER A 3 -3.02 -9.92 5.15
N VAL A 4 -2.17 -9.41 4.26
CA VAL A 4 -2.16 -8.01 3.85
C VAL A 4 -2.25 -7.95 2.33
N ARG A 5 -3.21 -7.18 1.80
CA ARG A 5 -3.25 -6.84 0.38
C ARG A 5 -2.47 -5.56 0.14
N ILE A 6 -1.64 -5.57 -0.90
CA ILE A 6 -0.85 -4.42 -1.30
C ILE A 6 -1.34 -3.93 -2.67
N GLY A 7 -1.71 -2.65 -2.74
CA GLY A 7 -1.89 -1.91 -3.97
C GLY A 7 -0.65 -1.06 -4.25
N VAL A 8 -0.20 -1.05 -5.51
CA VAL A 8 0.94 -0.23 -5.96
C VAL A 8 0.51 0.56 -7.19
N ASP A 9 0.70 1.87 -7.13
CA ASP A 9 0.51 2.79 -8.25
C ASP A 9 1.83 3.51 -8.54
N THR A 10 2.31 3.39 -9.78
CA THR A 10 3.61 3.91 -10.20
C THR A 10 3.45 5.11 -11.10
N GLY A 11 4.06 6.23 -10.72
CA GLY A 11 4.25 7.40 -11.58
C GLY A 11 5.71 7.62 -11.98
N GLY A 12 6.00 8.72 -12.67
CA GLY A 12 7.37 9.05 -13.12
C GLY A 12 8.27 9.72 -12.07
N THR A 13 7.74 10.06 -10.89
CA THR A 13 8.49 10.75 -9.81
C THR A 13 8.24 10.12 -8.45
N PHE A 14 7.06 9.53 -8.25
CA PHE A 14 6.71 8.86 -7.01
C PHE A 14 5.96 7.57 -7.29
N THR A 15 6.06 6.65 -6.35
CA THR A 15 5.26 5.43 -6.24
C THR A 15 4.42 5.50 -4.97
N ASP A 16 3.13 5.26 -5.11
CA ASP A 16 2.19 5.17 -4.00
C ASP A 16 1.99 3.70 -3.63
N VAL A 17 2.12 3.40 -2.33
CA VAL A 17 1.90 2.06 -1.78
C VAL A 17 0.79 2.13 -0.75
N VAL A 18 -0.19 1.23 -0.91
CA VAL A 18 -1.33 1.07 0.00
C VAL A 18 -1.33 -0.35 0.53
N ALA A 19 -1.35 -0.50 1.86
CA ALA A 19 -1.47 -1.78 2.53
C ALA A 19 -2.82 -1.86 3.25
N VAL A 20 -3.53 -2.96 3.06
CA VAL A 20 -4.80 -3.26 3.74
C VAL A 20 -4.66 -4.58 4.49
N ASP A 21 -4.82 -4.54 5.82
CA ASP A 21 -4.93 -5.76 6.62
C ASP A 21 -6.31 -6.39 6.40
N GLU A 22 -6.36 -7.62 5.85
CA GLU A 22 -7.63 -8.24 5.45
C GLU A 22 -8.53 -8.64 6.64
N GLN A 23 -7.98 -8.72 7.85
CA GLN A 23 -8.74 -9.14 9.03
C GLN A 23 -9.40 -7.95 9.73
N THR A 24 -8.70 -6.82 9.79
CA THR A 24 -9.13 -5.63 10.54
C THR A 24 -9.65 -4.52 9.63
N GLY A 25 -9.27 -4.52 8.35
CA GLY A 25 -9.50 -3.40 7.44
C GLY A 25 -8.60 -2.20 7.70
N GLU A 26 -7.57 -2.32 8.54
CA GLU A 26 -6.59 -1.25 8.76
C GLU A 26 -5.90 -0.90 7.44
N ILE A 27 -5.75 0.41 7.18
CA ILE A 27 -5.14 0.94 5.96
C ILE A 27 -3.92 1.77 6.33
N VAL A 28 -2.78 1.45 5.72
CA VAL A 28 -1.54 2.24 5.80
C VAL A 28 -1.14 2.66 4.39
N THR A 29 -0.72 3.92 4.25
CA THR A 29 -0.28 4.47 2.97
C THR A 29 1.11 5.10 3.10
N THR A 30 1.90 5.00 2.04
CA THR A 30 3.17 5.74 1.92
C THR A 30 3.41 6.15 0.47
N LYS A 31 4.13 7.26 0.29
CA LYS A 31 4.57 7.79 -0.99
C LYS A 31 6.10 7.79 -1.00
N THR A 32 6.68 7.09 -1.95
CA THR A 32 8.13 6.97 -2.08
C THR A 32 8.58 7.62 -3.39
N PRO A 33 9.62 8.47 -3.40
CA PRO A 33 10.24 8.89 -4.66
C PRO A 33 10.63 7.66 -5.49
N SER A 34 10.42 7.74 -6.81
CA SER A 34 10.83 6.68 -7.75
C SER A 34 12.31 6.78 -8.09
#